data_AF-A0A7S0JGD0-F1
#
_entry.id   AF-A0A7S0JGD0-F1
#
_cell.length_a   1.000
_cell.length_b   1.000
_cell.length_c   1.000
_cell.angle_alpha   90.00
_cell.angle_beta   90.00
_cell.angle_gamma   90.00
#
_symmetry.space_group_name_H-M   'P 1'
#
loop_
_entity.id
_entity.type
_entity.pdbx_description
1 polymer ?
#
loop_
_entity_poly.entity_id
_entity_poly.type
_entity_poly.pdbx_seq_one_letter_code
_entity_poly.pdbx_strand_id
1 'polypeptide(L)'
;YTYTNLRNHLASIEADPERNKYIRRKRLVLSNAGNECDLLWLTNFDAENAEIAARPVVALSARVHPGESNASWMMHGILHFLTSAAAEAVALRQRLLFLIVPMLNPDGVVIRNYR
;
A
#
# COMPACT_ATOMS: atom_id res chain seq x y z
N TYR A 1 10.75 -9.81 -6.25
CA TYR A 1 9.93 -8.59 -6.14
C TYR A 1 10.84 -7.37 -6.01
N THR A 2 11.10 -6.68 -7.12
CA THR A 2 11.97 -5.50 -7.19
C THR A 2 11.20 -4.22 -6.84
N TYR A 3 11.92 -3.11 -6.64
CA TYR A 3 11.29 -1.80 -6.49
C TYR A 3 10.45 -1.42 -7.73
N THR A 4 10.93 -1.70 -8.94
CA THR A 4 10.16 -1.53 -10.18
C THR A 4 8.87 -2.37 -10.19
N ASN A 5 8.89 -3.61 -9.69
CA ASN A 5 7.67 -4.41 -9.58
C ASN A 5 6.64 -3.73 -8.65
N LEU A 6 7.09 -3.13 -7.54
CA LEU A 6 6.19 -2.36 -6.68
C LEU A 6 5.57 -1.18 -7.44
N ARG A 7 6.40 -0.37 -8.11
CA ARG A 7 5.94 0.82 -8.82
C ARG A 7 4.93 0.48 -9.91
N ASN A 8 5.19 -0.59 -10.67
CA ASN A 8 4.27 -1.07 -11.70
C ASN A 8 2.95 -1.60 -11.11
N HIS A 9 3.01 -2.33 -9.99
CA HIS A 9 1.81 -2.83 -9.34
C HIS A 9 0.92 -1.70 -8.79
N LEU A 10 1.52 -0.68 -8.16
CA LEU A 10 0.76 0.49 -7.70
C LEU A 10 0.16 1.26 -8.88
N ALA A 11 0.93 1.46 -9.96
CA ALA A 11 0.44 2.10 -11.18
C ALA A 11 -0.71 1.32 -11.82
N SER A 12 -0.69 -0.02 -11.82
CA SER A 12 -1.80 -0.81 -12.35
C SER A 12 -3.07 -0.69 -11.51
N ILE A 13 -2.95 -0.53 -10.19
CA ILE A 13 -4.11 -0.27 -9.33
C ILE A 13 -4.68 1.13 -9.60
N GLU A 14 -3.82 2.14 -9.74
CA GLU A 14 -4.23 3.52 -10.05
C GLU A 14 -4.87 3.65 -11.44
N ALA A 15 -4.45 2.82 -12.40
CA ALA A 15 -5.01 2.77 -13.75
C ALA A 15 -6.38 2.07 -13.83
N ASP A 16 -6.75 1.23 -12.86
CA ASP A 16 -8.04 0.53 -12.79
C ASP A 16 -9.08 1.40 -12.04
N PRO A 17 -10.10 1.97 -12.72
CA PRO A 17 -11.08 2.85 -12.09
C PRO A 17 -11.85 2.21 -10.93
N GLU A 18 -12.10 0.89 -11.01
CA GLU A 18 -12.85 0.17 -9.98
C GLU A 18 -12.05 0.01 -8.69
N ARG A 19 -10.72 0.01 -8.79
CA ARG A 19 -9.80 -0.12 -7.65
C ARG A 19 -9.30 1.23 -7.16
N ASN A 20 -8.94 2.12 -8.09
CA ASN A 20 -8.36 3.43 -7.80
C ASN A 20 -9.27 4.28 -6.91
N LYS A 21 -10.59 4.13 -7.02
CA LYS A 21 -11.54 4.87 -6.16
C LYS A 21 -11.32 4.63 -4.67
N TYR A 22 -10.74 3.49 -4.26
CA TYR A 22 -10.50 3.10 -2.86
C TYR A 22 -9.11 3.38 -2.33
N ILE A 23 -8.17 3.87 -3.14
CA ILE A 23 -6.78 4.08 -2.74
C ILE A 23 -6.31 5.48 -3.09
N ARG A 24 -5.56 6.11 -2.20
CA ARG A 24 -4.85 7.36 -2.46
C ARG A 24 -3.38 7.16 -2.10
N ARG A 25 -2.52 7.25 -3.10
CA ARG A 25 -1.07 7.18 -2.93
C ARG A 25 -0.51 8.57 -2.65
N LYS A 26 0.39 8.64 -1.68
CA LYS A 26 1.25 9.80 -1.44
C LYS A 26 2.68 9.34 -1.23
N ARG A 27 3.63 10.21 -1.54
CA ARG A 27 5.00 10.03 -1.07
C ARG A 27 5.05 10.27 0.43
N LEU A 28 5.49 9.28 1.19
CA LEU A 28 5.76 9.42 2.62
C LEU A 28 7.03 10.23 2.84
N VAL A 29 8.11 9.76 2.21
CA VAL A 29 9.45 10.32 2.34
C VAL A 29 10.31 9.87 1.16
N LEU A 30 11.46 10.51 0.96
CA LEU A 30 12.54 9.98 0.13
C LEU A 30 13.49 9.19 1.02
N SER A 31 13.94 8.04 0.55
CA SER A 31 15.00 7.28 1.18
C SER A 31 16.36 8.00 1.05
N ASN A 32 17.39 7.46 1.71
CA ASN A 32 18.74 8.03 1.69
C ASN A 32 19.32 8.10 0.28
N ALA A 33 19.00 7.14 -0.60
CA ALA A 33 19.42 7.14 -2.00
C ALA A 33 18.43 7.85 -2.94
N GLY A 34 17.42 8.55 -2.40
CA GLY A 34 16.45 9.33 -3.17
C GLY A 34 15.31 8.53 -3.82
N ASN A 35 15.11 7.27 -3.42
CA ASN A 35 13.95 6.50 -3.86
C ASN A 35 12.69 6.91 -3.08
N GLU A 36 11.52 6.86 -3.72
CA GLU A 36 10.27 7.18 -3.04
C GLU A 36 9.80 6.04 -2.13
N CYS A 37 9.56 6.36 -0.86
CA CYS A 37 8.79 5.50 0.04
C CYS A 37 7.31 5.92 -0.05
N ASP A 38 6.46 5.00 -0.48
CA ASP A 38 5.03 5.25 -0.69
C ASP A 38 4.23 5.07 0.61
N LEU A 39 3.25 5.96 0.86
CA LEU A 39 2.16 5.77 1.81
C LEU A 39 0.85 5.68 1.04
N LEU A 40 0.11 4.61 1.30
CA LEU A 40 -1.20 4.35 0.70
C LEU A 40 -2.27 4.52 1.76
N TRP A 41 -3.23 5.40 1.49
CA TRP A 41 -4.47 5.50 2.24
C TRP A 41 -5.51 4.64 1.52
N LEU A 42 -6.09 3.66 2.20
CA LEU A 42 -7.07 2.75 1.61
C LEU A 42 -8.30 2.65 2.52
N THR A 43 -9.44 3.07 2.00
CA THR A 43 -10.74 3.03 2.69
C THR A 43 -11.88 3.26 1.69
N ASN A 44 -13.13 3.30 2.15
CA ASN A 44 -14.22 3.84 1.35
C ASN A 44 -14.24 5.38 1.45
N PHE A 45 -13.80 6.06 0.39
CA PHE A 45 -13.71 7.52 0.32
C PHE A 45 -15.04 8.22 0.01
N ASP A 46 -16.11 7.46 -0.25
CA ASP A 46 -17.46 8.03 -0.47
C ASP A 46 -18.14 8.46 0.84
N ALA A 47 -17.59 8.07 2.00
CA ALA A 47 -18.08 8.49 3.31
C ALA A 47 -17.62 9.91 3.66
N GLU A 48 -18.30 10.55 4.61
CA GLU A 48 -17.92 11.88 5.06
C GLU A 48 -16.53 11.89 5.72
N ASN A 49 -15.78 12.99 5.55
CA ASN A 49 -14.43 13.12 6.10
C ASN A 49 -14.40 12.93 7.62
N ALA A 50 -15.43 13.38 8.35
CA ALA A 50 -15.53 13.19 9.79
C ALA A 50 -15.69 11.72 10.18
N GLU A 51 -16.48 10.96 9.41
CA GLU A 51 -16.63 9.52 9.59
C GLU A 51 -15.31 8.80 9.32
N ILE A 52 -14.66 9.11 8.18
CA ILE A 52 -13.36 8.51 7.81
C ILE A 52 -12.31 8.79 8.89
N ALA A 53 -12.26 10.01 9.44
CA ALA A 53 -11.33 10.40 10.50
C ALA A 53 -11.61 9.68 11.83
N ALA A 54 -12.85 9.26 12.08
CA ALA A 54 -13.23 8.51 13.28
C ALA A 54 -13.02 6.99 13.14
N ARG A 55 -12.79 6.47 11.92
CA ARG A 55 -12.53 5.04 11.70
C ARG A 55 -11.25 4.59 12.41
N PRO A 56 -11.25 3.40 13.05
CA PRO A 56 -10.01 2.79 13.53
C PRO A 56 -9.00 2.62 12.39
N VAL A 57 -7.74 2.92 12.69
CA VAL A 57 -6.65 2.85 11.73
C VAL A 57 -5.93 1.51 11.85
N VAL A 58 -5.73 0.85 10.71
CA VAL A 58 -4.87 -0.33 10.59
C VAL A 58 -3.64 0.05 9.79
N ALA A 59 -2.48 0.06 10.46
CA ALA A 59 -1.19 0.33 9.82
C ALA A 59 -0.53 -0.97 9.37
N LEU A 60 -0.15 -1.05 8.09
CA LEU A 60 0.56 -2.19 7.52
C LEU A 60 1.86 -1.71 6.88
N SER A 61 2.95 -2.46 7.08
CA SER A 61 4.21 -2.19 6.39
C SER A 61 4.89 -3.49 5.96
N ALA A 62 5.76 -3.39 4.96
CA ALA A 62 6.54 -4.53 4.47
C ALA A 62 7.94 -4.10 4.02
N ARG A 63 8.84 -5.09 3.88
CA ARG A 63 10.23 -4.90 3.41
C ARG A 63 11.02 -3.89 4.24
N VAL A 64 11.01 -4.08 5.56
CA VAL A 64 11.98 -3.41 6.46
C VAL A 64 13.37 -3.95 6.15
N HIS A 65 13.52 -5.28 6.19
CA HIS A 65 14.70 -5.96 5.68
C HIS A 65 14.52 -6.22 4.18
N PRO A 66 15.44 -5.74 3.33
CA PRO A 66 15.29 -5.88 1.89
C PRO A 66 15.27 -7.32 1.39
N GLY A 67 15.97 -8.24 2.06
CA GLY A 67 16.07 -9.65 1.68
C GLY A 67 14.75 -10.44 1.81
N GLU A 68 13.80 -9.95 2.61
CA GLU A 68 12.52 -10.61 2.92
C GLU A 68 11.49 -10.41 1.79
N SER A 69 11.83 -10.85 0.58
CA SER A 69 11.03 -10.58 -0.62
C SER A 69 9.62 -11.20 -0.61
N ASN A 70 9.40 -12.25 0.19
CA ASN A 70 8.09 -12.85 0.45
C ASN A 70 7.09 -11.82 1.02
N ALA A 71 7.56 -10.89 1.86
CA ALA A 71 6.70 -9.84 2.43
C ALA A 71 6.07 -8.95 1.34
N SER A 72 6.75 -8.73 0.20
CA SER A 72 6.17 -7.97 -0.90
C SER A 72 5.07 -8.72 -1.64
N TRP A 73 5.18 -10.05 -1.77
CA TRP A 73 4.13 -10.85 -2.39
C TRP A 73 2.88 -10.91 -1.50
N MET A 74 3.07 -11.02 -0.19
CA MET A 74 1.97 -10.89 0.77
C MET A 74 1.30 -9.51 0.67
N MET A 75 2.10 -8.44 0.64
CA MET A 75 1.58 -7.08 0.48
C MET A 75 0.85 -6.90 -0.86
N HIS A 76 1.36 -7.50 -1.93
CA HIS A 76 0.69 -7.49 -3.24
C HIS A 76 -0.71 -8.11 -3.15
N GLY A 77 -0.82 -9.29 -2.53
CA GLY A 77 -2.10 -9.96 -2.32
C GLY A 77 -3.06 -9.15 -1.45
N ILE A 78 -2.55 -8.55 -0.37
CA ILE A 78 -3.34 -7.66 0.51
C ILE A 78 -3.92 -6.49 -0.27
N LEU A 79 -3.10 -5.77 -1.05
CA LEU A 79 -3.57 -4.64 -1.85
C LEU A 79 -4.59 -5.07 -2.91
N HIS A 80 -4.34 -6.20 -3.57
CA HIS A 80 -5.26 -6.76 -4.55
C HIS A 80 -6.61 -7.14 -3.92
N PHE A 81 -6.61 -7.77 -2.74
CA PHE A 81 -7.83 -8.12 -2.01
C PHE A 81 -8.57 -6.89 -1.49
N LEU A 82 -7.87 -6.00 -0.78
CA LEU A 82 -8.46 -4.79 -0.18
C LEU A 82 -9.00 -3.80 -1.20
N THR A 83 -8.57 -3.85 -2.46
CA THR A 83 -9.14 -3.04 -3.55
C THR A 83 -10.20 -3.78 -4.38
N SER A 84 -10.46 -5.06 -4.10
CA SER A 84 -11.43 -5.87 -4.86
C SER A 84 -12.89 -5.63 -4.45
N ALA A 85 -13.80 -6.19 -5.24
CA ALA A 85 -15.24 -6.23 -4.97
C ALA A 85 -15.67 -7.36 -4.01
N ALA A 86 -14.74 -8.11 -3.40
CA ALA A 86 -15.07 -9.12 -2.40
C ALA A 86 -15.86 -8.50 -1.24
N ALA A 87 -16.91 -9.19 -0.77
CA ALA A 87 -17.82 -8.65 0.25
C ALA A 87 -17.09 -8.31 1.55
N GLU A 88 -16.12 -9.13 1.94
CA GLU A 88 -15.27 -8.92 3.10
C GLU A 88 -14.39 -7.68 2.94
N ALA A 89 -13.81 -7.48 1.74
CA ALA A 89 -13.00 -6.30 1.46
C ALA A 89 -13.84 -5.02 1.51
N VAL A 90 -15.07 -5.05 0.97
CA VAL A 90 -16.03 -3.95 1.06
C VAL A 90 -16.36 -3.63 2.52
N ALA A 91 -16.69 -4.65 3.32
CA ALA A 91 -17.02 -4.48 4.73
C ALA A 91 -15.85 -3.90 5.54
N LEU A 92 -14.61 -4.31 5.25
CA LEU A 92 -13.42 -3.74 5.87
C LEU A 92 -13.24 -2.26 5.50
N ARG A 93 -13.36 -1.91 4.21
CA ARG A 93 -13.22 -0.52 3.73
C ARG A 93 -14.28 0.43 4.29
N GLN A 94 -15.47 -0.07 4.63
CA GLN A 94 -16.53 0.72 5.25
C GLN A 94 -16.26 1.05 6.73
N ARG A 95 -15.39 0.29 7.40
CA ARG A 95 -15.20 0.39 8.87
C ARG A 95 -13.81 0.86 9.27
N LEU A 96 -12.81 0.64 8.41
CA LEU A 96 -11.40 0.85 8.73
C LEU A 96 -10.76 1.82 7.74
N LEU A 97 -9.75 2.53 8.23
CA LEU A 97 -8.79 3.26 7.42
C LEU A 97 -7.46 2.48 7.43
N PHE A 98 -7.02 2.01 6.28
CA PHE A 98 -5.72 1.36 6.15
C PHE A 98 -4.67 2.39 5.75
N LEU A 99 -3.56 2.43 6.50
CA LEU A 99 -2.35 3.16 6.16
C LEU A 99 -1.25 2.15 5.84
N ILE A 100 -0.83 2.11 4.58
CA ILE A 100 0.03 1.03 4.09
C ILE A 100 1.33 1.59 3.52
N VAL A 101 2.46 1.08 4.00
CA VAL A 101 3.79 1.33 3.43
C VAL A 101 4.32 0.03 2.82
N PRO A 102 4.13 -0.18 1.50
CA PRO A 102 4.38 -1.49 0.88
C PRO A 102 5.86 -1.87 0.78
N MET A 103 6.77 -0.91 0.91
CA MET A 103 8.21 -1.14 0.96
C MET A 103 8.89 -0.03 1.76
N LEU A 104 9.37 -0.36 2.96
CA LEU A 104 10.05 0.60 3.84
C LEU A 104 11.51 0.86 3.45
N ASN A 105 12.20 -0.12 2.87
CA ASN A 105 13.62 -0.01 2.53
C ASN A 105 13.87 -0.22 1.01
N PRO A 106 13.43 0.71 0.14
CA PRO A 106 13.63 0.58 -1.30
C PRO A 106 15.12 0.60 -1.69
N ASP A 107 15.97 1.33 -0.97
CA ASP A 107 17.40 1.42 -1.26
C ASP A 107 18.08 0.07 -1.17
N GLY A 108 17.90 -0.61 -0.03
CA GLY A 108 18.44 -1.94 0.19
C GLY A 108 17.91 -2.96 -0.82
N VAL A 109 16.68 -2.79 -1.33
CA VAL A 109 16.12 -3.66 -2.37
C VAL A 109 16.80 -3.43 -3.71
N VAL A 110 17.06 -2.17 -4.07
CA VAL A 110 17.74 -1.81 -5.32
C VAL A 110 19.18 -2.34 -5.33
N ILE A 111 19.92 -2.18 -4.23
CA ILE A 111 21.31 -2.66 -4.11
C ILE A 111 21.43 -4.15 -3.74
N ARG A 112 20.30 -4.85 -3.55
CA ARG A 112 20.25 -6.27 -3.15
C ARG A 112 20.93 -6.58 -1.83
N ASN A 113 20.82 -5.68 -0.86
CA ASN A 113 21.21 -5.94 0.52
C ASN A 113 20.26 -6.97 1.16
N TYR A 114 20.67 -7.59 2.27
CA TYR A 114 19.84 -8.54 3.01
C TYR A 114 19.08 -7.89 4.16
N ARG A 115 19.73 -7.05 4.98
CA ARG A 115 19.16 -6.46 6.20
C ARG A 115 19.41 -4.96 6.27
#